data_AF-A0A4Y2C318-F1
#
_entry.id   AF-A0A4Y2C318-F1
#
_cell.length_a   1.000
_cell.length_b   1.000
_cell.length_c   1.000
_cell.angle_alpha   90.00
_cell.angle_beta   90.00
_cell.angle_gamma   90.00
#
_symmetry.space_group_name_H-M   'P 1'
#
loop_
_entity.id
_entity.type
_entity.pdbx_description
1 polymer ?
#
loop_
_entity_poly.entity_id
_entity_poly.type
_entity_poly.pdbx_seq_one_letter_code
_entity_poly.pdbx_strand_id
1 'polypeptide(L)'
;MKCYSLTHPSRTCDKDNVCFRCSEIHTGPCQGPEKCMNCTGPHNAKSNLCPAYIREKKILELKCRNHNTTGEARRMIQSQNMNYSESVKVLPASAELQETVASKFEALMQSVNEKFEGLLQAVNEKLETQTATFANILHKTIESIMQNMYKIIVQSLETNTPPTWKKKLPKNLDLSTR
;
A
#
# COMPACT_ATOMS: atom_id res chain seq x y z
N MET A 1 29.97 -8.99 -48.09
CA MET A 1 29.92 -8.23 -46.83
C MET A 1 31.28 -7.57 -46.65
N LYS A 2 31.45 -6.32 -47.13
CA LYS A 2 32.74 -5.63 -47.04
C LYS A 2 32.95 -5.07 -45.64
N CYS A 3 31.98 -4.30 -45.16
CA CYS A 3 32.11 -3.67 -43.86
C CYS A 3 31.44 -4.41 -42.69
N TYR A 4 30.69 -5.51 -42.87
CA TYR A 4 29.94 -6.24 -41.82
C TYR A 4 28.84 -5.47 -41.05
N SER A 5 28.48 -4.26 -41.48
CA SER A 5 27.40 -3.48 -40.87
C SER A 5 26.04 -4.13 -41.10
N LEU A 6 25.17 -4.07 -40.09
CA LEU A 6 23.77 -4.48 -40.18
C LEU A 6 22.86 -3.40 -40.79
N THR A 7 23.35 -2.17 -40.97
CA THR A 7 22.52 -1.02 -41.37
C THR A 7 22.21 -0.96 -42.86
N HIS A 8 22.93 -1.71 -43.69
CA HIS A 8 22.77 -1.71 -45.15
C HIS A 8 23.18 -3.05 -45.75
N PRO A 9 22.60 -3.44 -46.90
CA PRO A 9 22.98 -4.66 -47.59
C PRO A 9 24.38 -4.54 -48.21
N SER A 10 25.04 -5.69 -48.41
CA SER A 10 26.38 -5.75 -49.03
C SER A 10 26.49 -5.06 -50.39
N ARG A 11 25.38 -4.95 -51.13
CA ARG A 11 25.36 -4.39 -52.49
C ARG A 11 25.47 -2.87 -52.53
N THR A 12 25.05 -2.20 -51.46
CA THR A 12 25.07 -0.72 -51.32
C THR A 12 26.18 -0.29 -50.36
N CYS A 13 27.23 -1.10 -50.23
CA CYS A 13 28.29 -0.89 -49.28
C CYS A 13 29.52 -0.29 -49.98
N ASP A 14 29.81 0.96 -49.64
CA ASP A 14 30.94 1.71 -50.22
C ASP A 14 32.17 1.73 -49.29
N LYS A 15 32.10 1.00 -48.17
CA LYS A 15 33.16 0.93 -47.17
C LYS A 15 34.18 -0.17 -47.48
N ASP A 16 35.41 0.03 -46.99
CA ASP A 16 36.49 -0.94 -47.08
C ASP A 16 36.19 -2.26 -46.37
N ASN A 17 36.95 -3.30 -46.75
CA ASN A 17 36.89 -4.60 -46.10
C ASN A 17 37.47 -4.51 -44.69
N VAL A 18 36.66 -4.79 -43.68
CA VAL A 18 37.10 -4.85 -42.28
C VAL A 18 37.14 -6.30 -41.79
N CYS A 19 38.00 -6.57 -40.81
CA CYS A 19 38.04 -7.89 -40.19
C CYS A 19 36.77 -8.15 -39.37
N PHE A 20 36.09 -9.26 -39.62
CA PHE A 20 34.88 -9.61 -38.86
C PHE A 20 35.14 -9.89 -37.38
N ARG A 21 36.39 -10.21 -36.99
CA ARG A 21 36.76 -10.51 -35.60
C ARG A 21 36.98 -9.25 -34.78
N CYS A 22 37.83 -8.34 -35.25
CA CYS A 22 38.22 -7.14 -34.50
C CYS A 22 37.65 -5.82 -35.04
N SER A 23 36.93 -5.85 -36.17
CA SER A 23 36.36 -4.67 -36.86
C SER A 23 37.37 -3.66 -37.41
N GLU A 24 38.66 -4.00 -37.43
CA GLU A 24 39.73 -3.14 -37.97
C GLU A 24 40.21 -3.63 -39.35
N ILE A 25 40.86 -2.75 -40.11
CA ILE A 25 41.46 -3.07 -41.41
C ILE A 25 42.89 -3.57 -41.17
N HIS A 26 43.20 -4.77 -41.64
CA HIS A 26 44.55 -5.31 -41.62
C HIS A 26 44.77 -6.34 -42.72
N THR A 27 46.03 -6.52 -43.11
CA THR A 27 46.49 -7.59 -43.99
C THR A 27 47.14 -8.70 -43.15
N GLY A 28 46.84 -9.97 -43.44
CA GLY A 28 47.36 -11.11 -42.67
C GLY A 28 46.48 -11.55 -41.49
N PRO A 29 46.98 -12.47 -40.63
CA PRO A 29 46.19 -13.06 -39.56
C PRO A 29 45.77 -12.02 -38.51
N CYS A 30 44.52 -12.10 -38.06
CA CYS A 30 43.98 -11.20 -37.05
C CYS A 30 44.58 -11.50 -35.67
N GLN A 31 45.27 -10.52 -35.09
CA GLN A 31 45.84 -10.58 -33.73
C GLN A 31 45.10 -9.70 -32.72
N GLY A 32 44.12 -8.89 -33.19
CA GLY A 32 43.34 -8.01 -32.33
C GLY A 32 42.31 -8.76 -31.48
N PRO A 33 41.92 -8.20 -30.32
CA PRO A 33 40.82 -8.74 -29.51
C PRO A 33 39.51 -8.71 -30.30
N GLU A 34 38.58 -9.62 -29.95
CA GLU A 34 37.26 -9.62 -30.60
C GLU A 34 36.47 -8.37 -30.25
N LYS A 35 35.96 -7.71 -31.28
CA LYS A 35 35.21 -6.46 -31.17
C LYS A 35 34.18 -6.40 -32.28
N CYS A 36 32.92 -6.24 -31.89
CA CYS A 36 31.80 -6.18 -32.82
C CYS A 36 31.58 -4.75 -33.29
N MET A 37 31.61 -4.48 -34.59
CA MET A 37 31.34 -3.14 -35.10
C MET A 37 29.90 -2.63 -34.86
N ASN A 38 28.94 -3.54 -34.65
CA ASN A 38 27.51 -3.19 -34.62
C ASN A 38 27.04 -2.82 -33.21
N CYS A 39 27.71 -3.32 -32.16
CA CYS A 39 27.38 -3.04 -30.77
C CYS A 39 28.60 -2.78 -29.88
N THR A 40 29.80 -2.72 -30.46
CA THR A 40 31.08 -2.51 -29.77
C THR A 40 31.39 -3.52 -28.65
N GLY A 41 30.74 -4.70 -28.68
CA GLY A 41 30.89 -5.73 -27.64
C GLY A 41 32.08 -6.66 -27.87
N PRO A 42 32.51 -7.44 -26.85
CA PRO A 42 33.66 -8.33 -26.89
C PRO A 42 33.34 -9.65 -27.61
N HIS A 43 32.97 -9.56 -28.89
CA HIS A 43 32.67 -10.69 -29.76
C HIS A 43 32.83 -10.27 -31.22
N ASN A 44 33.03 -11.22 -32.13
CA ASN A 44 33.08 -10.94 -33.57
C ASN A 44 31.71 -10.54 -34.17
N ALA A 45 31.71 -9.85 -35.30
CA ALA A 45 30.51 -9.31 -35.97
C ALA A 45 29.49 -10.38 -36.45
N LYS A 46 29.85 -11.67 -36.45
CA LYS A 46 28.97 -12.78 -36.84
C LYS A 46 28.26 -13.45 -35.65
N SER A 47 28.47 -12.96 -34.42
CA SER A 47 27.86 -13.56 -33.23
C SER A 47 26.33 -13.43 -33.23
N ASN A 48 25.63 -14.57 -33.11
CA ASN A 48 24.17 -14.61 -32.95
C ASN A 48 23.69 -14.03 -31.62
N LEU A 49 24.60 -13.90 -30.64
CA LEU A 49 24.33 -13.28 -29.34
C LEU A 49 24.51 -11.76 -29.37
N CYS A 50 24.91 -11.19 -30.51
CA CYS A 50 25.07 -9.74 -30.63
C CYS A 50 23.72 -9.02 -30.41
N PRO A 51 23.62 -8.08 -29.44
CA PRO A 51 22.38 -7.35 -29.19
C PRO A 51 21.87 -6.58 -30.42
N ALA A 52 22.78 -6.04 -31.24
CA ALA A 52 22.42 -5.36 -32.47
C ALA A 52 21.84 -6.32 -33.52
N TYR A 53 22.41 -7.53 -33.64
CA TYR A 53 21.89 -8.58 -34.52
C TYR A 53 20.50 -9.05 -34.08
N ILE A 54 20.33 -9.35 -32.79
CA ILE A 54 19.03 -9.75 -32.23
C ILE A 54 17.97 -8.68 -32.50
N ARG A 55 18.32 -7.40 -32.32
CA ARG A 55 17.41 -6.29 -32.61
C ARG A 55 17.03 -6.21 -34.08
N GLU A 56 18.00 -6.27 -34.99
CA GLU A 56 17.73 -6.17 -36.44
C GLU A 56 16.93 -7.38 -36.94
N LYS A 57 17.18 -8.58 -36.40
CA LYS A 57 16.37 -9.77 -36.67
C LYS A 57 14.90 -9.55 -36.31
N LYS A 58 14.61 -9.02 -35.11
CA LYS A 58 13.24 -8.67 -34.69
C LYS A 58 12.60 -7.63 -35.62
N ILE A 59 13.36 -6.63 -36.06
CA ILE A 59 12.87 -5.61 -37.00
C ILE A 59 12.45 -6.25 -38.32
N LEU A 60 13.27 -7.15 -38.86
CA LEU A 60 12.96 -7.86 -40.10
C LEU A 60 11.75 -8.80 -39.95
N GLU A 61 11.66 -9.53 -38.84
CA GLU A 61 10.50 -10.38 -38.53
C GLU A 61 9.20 -9.56 -38.46
N LEU A 62 9.22 -8.42 -37.76
CA LEU A 62 8.07 -7.53 -37.63
C LEU A 62 7.68 -6.89 -38.97
N LYS A 63 8.69 -6.48 -39.76
CA LYS A 63 8.51 -5.95 -41.11
C LYS A 63 7.77 -6.96 -42.00
N CYS A 64 8.22 -8.21 -42.00
CA CYS A 64 7.62 -9.28 -42.79
C CYS A 64 6.21 -9.64 -42.31
N ARG A 65 6.00 -9.73 -40.99
CA ARG A 65 4.72 -10.13 -40.39
C ARG A 65 3.60 -9.10 -40.64
N ASN A 66 3.93 -7.81 -40.56
CA ASN A 66 2.94 -6.74 -40.57
C ASN A 66 2.93 -5.93 -41.88
N HIS A 67 3.73 -6.30 -42.88
CA HIS A 67 3.91 -5.55 -44.12
C HIS A 67 4.33 -4.08 -43.92
N ASN A 68 5.02 -3.79 -42.82
CA ASN A 68 5.45 -2.45 -42.47
C ASN A 68 6.75 -2.08 -43.19
N THR A 69 7.07 -0.78 -43.20
CA THR A 69 8.41 -0.33 -43.57
C THR A 69 9.44 -0.67 -42.47
N THR A 70 10.72 -0.76 -42.84
CA THR A 70 11.81 -0.99 -41.85
C THR A 70 11.84 0.12 -40.79
N GLY A 71 11.52 1.37 -41.17
CA GLY A 71 11.47 2.50 -40.26
C GLY A 71 10.35 2.38 -39.22
N GLU A 72 9.15 1.96 -39.65
CA GLU A 72 8.02 1.72 -38.74
C GLU A 72 8.29 0.57 -37.78
N ALA A 73 8.80 -0.56 -38.28
CA ALA A 73 9.17 -1.69 -37.44
C ALA A 73 10.22 -1.31 -36.38
N ARG A 74 11.20 -0.46 -36.75
CA ARG A 74 12.20 0.08 -35.82
C ARG A 74 11.56 0.96 -34.75
N ARG A 75 10.63 1.85 -35.12
CA ARG A 75 9.89 2.69 -34.16
C ARG A 75 9.06 1.83 -33.19
N MET A 76 8.37 0.81 -33.67
CA MET A 76 7.55 -0.09 -32.84
C MET A 76 8.40 -0.86 -31.82
N ILE A 77 9.55 -1.39 -32.23
CA ILE A 77 10.46 -2.09 -31.32
C ILE A 77 11.11 -1.13 -30.33
N GLN A 78 11.40 0.11 -30.74
CA GLN A 78 11.90 1.14 -29.84
C GLN A 78 10.83 1.56 -28.83
N SER A 79 9.57 1.75 -29.26
CA SER A 79 8.47 2.13 -28.37
C SER A 79 8.09 1.02 -27.39
N GLN A 80 8.24 -0.26 -27.76
CA GLN A 80 8.07 -1.39 -26.83
C GLN A 80 9.16 -1.45 -25.75
N ASN A 81 10.37 -0.97 -26.06
CA ASN A 81 11.47 -0.87 -25.10
C ASN A 81 11.50 0.45 -24.33
N MET A 82 10.72 1.45 -24.75
CA MET A 82 10.50 2.66 -23.96
C MET A 82 9.55 2.29 -22.83
N ASN A 83 10.10 2.27 -21.61
CA ASN A 83 9.29 2.13 -20.42
C ASN A 83 8.22 3.23 -20.43
N TYR A 84 6.97 2.80 -20.29
CA TYR A 84 5.76 3.61 -20.20
C TYR A 84 5.87 4.86 -19.30
N SER A 85 6.88 4.93 -18.41
CA SER A 85 7.14 6.06 -17.52
C SER A 85 7.65 7.35 -18.19
N GLU A 86 8.20 7.30 -19.40
CA GLU A 86 8.87 8.48 -20.00
C GLU A 86 7.96 9.28 -20.94
N SER A 87 6.95 8.67 -21.56
CA SER A 87 6.04 9.33 -22.50
C SER A 87 4.85 10.05 -21.86
N VAL A 88 4.61 9.87 -20.55
CA VAL A 88 3.45 10.47 -19.83
C VAL A 88 3.74 11.90 -19.36
N LYS A 89 4.98 12.40 -19.45
CA LYS A 89 5.37 13.69 -18.85
C LYS A 89 4.97 14.96 -19.62
N VAL A 90 4.39 14.90 -20.83
CA VAL A 90 4.28 16.10 -21.69
C VAL A 90 2.94 16.24 -22.42
N LEU A 91 1.79 16.10 -21.75
CA LEU A 91 0.50 16.54 -22.33
C LEU A 91 -0.38 17.26 -21.27
N PRO A 92 -0.91 18.47 -21.56
CA PRO A 92 -1.76 19.26 -20.65
C PRO A 92 -3.01 18.51 -20.15
N ALA A 93 -3.61 17.68 -21.00
CA ALA A 93 -4.76 16.84 -20.65
C ALA A 93 -4.47 15.81 -19.54
N SER A 94 -3.20 15.44 -19.35
CA SER A 94 -2.80 14.54 -18.26
C SER A 94 -2.78 15.25 -16.90
N ALA A 95 -2.48 16.54 -16.86
CA ALA A 95 -2.46 17.32 -15.63
C ALA A 95 -3.89 17.56 -15.10
N GLU A 96 -4.83 17.92 -16.00
CA GLU A 96 -6.25 18.07 -15.67
C GLU A 96 -6.88 16.76 -15.18
N LEU A 97 -6.54 15.64 -15.80
CA LEU A 97 -6.98 14.33 -15.36
C LEU A 97 -6.39 13.97 -13.98
N GLN A 98 -5.11 14.26 -13.75
CA GLN A 98 -4.45 14.01 -12.47
C GLN A 98 -5.08 14.83 -11.34
N GLU A 99 -5.38 16.10 -11.58
CA GLU A 99 -6.08 16.98 -10.63
C GLU A 99 -7.51 16.49 -10.35
N THR A 100 -8.24 16.09 -11.39
CA THR A 100 -9.60 15.53 -11.24
C THR A 100 -9.59 14.24 -10.41
N VAL A 101 -8.63 13.36 -10.65
CA VAL A 101 -8.47 12.10 -9.90
C VAL A 101 -8.09 12.41 -8.45
N ALA A 102 -7.15 13.34 -8.22
CA ALA A 102 -6.76 13.74 -6.87
C ALA A 102 -7.93 14.35 -6.09
N SER A 103 -8.70 15.24 -6.71
CA SER A 103 -9.89 15.85 -6.09
C SER A 103 -10.96 14.82 -5.74
N LYS A 104 -11.24 13.84 -6.61
CA LYS A 104 -12.18 12.76 -6.33
C LYS A 104 -11.71 11.85 -5.20
N PHE A 105 -10.41 11.57 -5.14
CA PHE A 105 -9.82 10.79 -4.06
C PHE A 105 -9.94 11.52 -2.72
N GLU A 106 -9.61 12.82 -2.69
CA GLU A 106 -9.74 13.66 -1.50
C GLU A 106 -11.18 13.69 -1.00
N ALA A 107 -12.16 13.89 -1.89
CA ALA A 107 -13.57 13.88 -1.54
C ALA A 107 -14.03 12.52 -0.98
N LEU A 108 -13.53 11.41 -1.53
CA LEU A 108 -13.82 10.08 -1.01
C LEU A 108 -13.22 9.88 0.39
N MET A 109 -11.96 10.29 0.58
CA MET A 109 -11.27 10.21 1.87
C MET A 109 -12.00 11.04 2.94
N GLN A 110 -12.42 12.25 2.59
CA GLN A 110 -13.20 13.11 3.47
C GLN A 110 -14.54 12.46 3.85
N SER A 111 -15.27 11.89 2.88
CA SER A 111 -16.54 11.20 3.15
C SER A 111 -16.37 9.98 4.04
N VAL A 112 -15.29 9.21 3.86
CA VAL A 112 -14.97 8.08 4.74
C VAL A 112 -14.65 8.56 6.15
N ASN A 113 -13.88 9.65 6.28
CA ASN A 113 -13.52 10.22 7.57
C ASN A 113 -14.75 10.72 8.34
N GLU A 114 -15.65 11.45 7.67
CA GLU A 114 -16.91 11.92 8.26
C GLU A 114 -17.78 10.76 8.77
N LYS A 115 -17.87 9.67 8.00
CA LYS A 115 -18.61 8.47 8.43
C LYS A 115 -17.97 7.78 9.64
N PHE A 116 -16.64 7.75 9.68
CA PHE A 116 -15.92 7.14 10.80
C PHE A 116 -16.14 7.94 12.09
N GLU A 117 -16.01 9.27 12.03
CA GLU A 117 -16.28 10.15 13.17
C GLU A 117 -17.73 10.05 13.64
N GLY A 118 -18.69 10.02 12.71
CA GLY A 118 -20.10 9.81 13.06
C GLY A 118 -20.36 8.49 13.78
N LEU A 119 -19.68 7.41 13.38
CA LEU A 119 -19.78 6.12 14.05
C LEU A 119 -19.16 6.15 15.45
N LEU A 120 -17.99 6.77 15.60
CA LEU A 120 -17.33 6.93 16.90
C LEU A 120 -18.23 7.70 17.87
N GLN A 121 -18.82 8.80 17.42
CA GLN A 121 -19.74 9.58 18.21
C GLN A 121 -20.98 8.77 18.64
N ALA A 122 -21.60 8.04 17.71
CA ALA A 122 -22.78 7.22 18.01
C ALA A 122 -22.47 6.09 19.02
N VAL A 123 -21.29 5.47 18.91
CA VAL A 123 -20.84 4.47 19.88
C VAL A 123 -20.63 5.10 21.25
N ASN A 124 -20.00 6.28 21.31
CA ASN A 124 -19.75 6.99 22.55
C ASN A 124 -21.06 7.38 23.26
N GLU A 125 -22.01 7.99 22.54
CA GLU A 125 -23.33 8.35 23.07
C GLU A 125 -24.09 7.14 23.62
N LYS A 126 -24.02 6.00 22.92
CA LYS A 126 -24.65 4.77 23.37
C LYS A 126 -24.00 4.21 24.64
N LEU A 127 -22.67 4.28 24.74
CA LEU A 127 -21.93 3.85 25.92
C LEU A 127 -22.26 4.72 27.14
N GLU A 128 -22.30 6.03 26.99
CA GLU A 128 -22.71 6.97 28.04
C GLU A 128 -24.13 6.70 28.51
N THR A 129 -25.07 6.50 27.57
CA THR A 129 -26.46 6.17 27.86
C THR A 129 -26.60 4.85 28.64
N GLN A 130 -25.84 3.82 28.24
CA GLN A 130 -25.81 2.54 28.94
C GLN A 130 -25.23 2.68 30.35
N THR A 131 -24.15 3.45 30.50
CA THR A 131 -23.50 3.70 31.79
C THR A 131 -24.44 4.41 32.76
N ALA A 132 -25.16 5.45 32.29
CA ALA A 132 -26.17 6.15 33.05
C ALA A 132 -27.34 5.23 33.46
N THR A 133 -27.78 4.36 32.55
CA THR A 133 -28.84 3.38 32.83
C THR A 133 -28.42 2.40 33.92
N PHE A 134 -27.19 1.88 33.83
CA PHE A 134 -26.64 0.97 34.84
C PHE A 134 -26.52 1.66 36.20
N ALA A 135 -26.01 2.89 36.25
CA ALA A 135 -25.90 3.67 37.47
C ALA A 135 -27.27 3.89 38.14
N ASN A 136 -28.32 4.18 37.36
CA ASN A 136 -29.68 4.35 37.87
C ASN A 136 -30.24 3.04 38.45
N ILE A 137 -30.06 1.92 37.74
CA ILE A 137 -30.49 0.59 38.23
C ILE A 137 -29.77 0.27 39.54
N LEU A 138 -28.45 0.45 39.59
CA LEU A 138 -27.64 0.21 40.79
C LEU A 138 -28.13 1.05 41.98
N HIS A 139 -28.37 2.35 41.76
CA HIS A 139 -28.86 3.25 42.79
C HIS A 139 -30.22 2.80 43.35
N LYS A 140 -31.17 2.45 42.48
CA LYS A 140 -32.49 1.94 42.87
C LYS A 140 -32.41 0.62 43.64
N THR A 141 -31.51 -0.28 43.25
CA THR A 141 -31.29 -1.54 43.97
C THR A 141 -30.76 -1.28 45.38
N ILE A 142 -29.77 -0.41 45.52
CA ILE A 142 -29.22 -0.02 46.82
C ILE A 142 -30.32 0.61 47.69
N GLU A 143 -31.10 1.52 47.13
CA GLU A 143 -32.19 2.18 47.85
C GLU A 143 -33.24 1.16 48.35
N SER A 144 -33.65 0.22 47.49
CA SER A 144 -34.58 -0.84 47.87
C SER A 144 -34.02 -1.74 48.98
N ILE A 145 -32.73 -2.10 48.91
CA ILE A 145 -32.05 -2.87 49.96
C ILE A 145 -32.07 -2.09 51.27
N MET A 146 -31.69 -0.80 51.26
CA MET A 146 -31.69 0.02 52.47
C MET A 146 -33.10 0.17 53.06
N GLN A 147 -34.12 0.38 52.23
CA GLN A 147 -35.51 0.47 52.68
C GLN A 147 -35.98 -0.84 53.34
N ASN A 148 -35.63 -1.99 52.76
CA ASN A 148 -35.95 -3.30 53.33
C ASN A 148 -35.21 -3.52 54.66
N MET A 149 -33.93 -3.18 54.73
CA MET A 149 -33.16 -3.24 55.98
C MET A 149 -33.76 -2.37 57.08
N TYR A 150 -34.14 -1.13 56.76
CA TYR A 150 -34.78 -0.21 57.72
C TYR A 150 -36.08 -0.80 58.27
N LYS A 151 -36.95 -1.36 57.41
CA LYS A 151 -38.20 -2.02 57.84
C LYS A 151 -37.94 -3.18 58.81
N ILE A 152 -36.95 -4.03 58.52
CA ILE A 152 -36.58 -5.16 59.39
C ILE A 152 -36.11 -4.66 60.77
N ILE A 153 -35.28 -3.62 60.81
CA ILE A 153 -34.77 -3.03 62.05
C ILE A 153 -35.92 -2.46 62.88
N VAL A 154 -36.83 -1.69 62.28
CA VAL A 154 -37.99 -1.09 62.96
C VAL A 154 -38.92 -2.17 63.52
N GLN A 155 -39.30 -3.17 62.73
CA GLN A 155 -40.15 -4.28 63.19
C GLN A 155 -39.51 -5.10 64.31
N SER A 156 -38.20 -5.30 64.27
CA SER A 156 -37.47 -5.96 65.35
C SER A 156 -37.50 -5.15 66.64
N LEU A 157 -37.48 -3.80 66.55
CA LEU A 157 -37.54 -2.94 67.73
C LEU A 157 -38.95 -2.89 68.35
N GLU A 158 -40.00 -2.92 67.53
CA GLU A 158 -41.40 -2.89 67.97
C GLU A 158 -41.84 -4.20 68.65
N THR A 159 -41.37 -5.36 68.15
CA THR A 159 -41.70 -6.68 68.69
C THR A 159 -40.99 -7.02 70.02
N ASN A 160 -39.98 -6.25 70.41
CA ASN A 160 -39.20 -6.43 71.65
C ASN A 160 -39.66 -5.56 72.83
N THR A 161 -40.83 -4.91 72.78
CA THR A 161 -41.39 -4.20 73.95
C THR A 161 -42.16 -5.18 74.87
N PRO A 162 -41.68 -5.49 76.09
CA PRO A 162 -42.39 -6.37 77.03
C PRO A 162 -43.50 -5.59 77.78
N PRO A 163 -44.60 -6.25 78.19
CA PRO A 163 -45.60 -5.60 79.03
C PRO A 163 -44.99 -5.20 80.38
N THR A 164 -45.31 -3.99 80.82
CA THR A 164 -44.88 -3.33 82.05
C THR A 164 -44.82 -4.22 83.30
N TRP A 165 -43.63 -4.60 83.75
CA TRP A 165 -43.42 -5.16 85.10
C TRP A 165 -42.26 -4.43 85.80
N LYS A 166 -42.63 -3.52 86.72
CA LYS A 166 -41.71 -2.85 87.65
C LYS A 166 -41.02 -3.87 88.55
N LYS A 167 -39.69 -4.04 88.51
CA LYS A 167 -38.91 -4.61 89.63
C LYS A 167 -37.53 -3.97 89.78
N LYS A 168 -37.13 -3.90 91.05
CA LYS A 168 -36.21 -2.96 91.71
C LYS A 168 -34.74 -3.14 91.33
N LEU A 169 -34.03 -2.01 91.27
CA LEU A 169 -32.57 -1.89 91.18
C LEU A 169 -31.89 -2.40 92.47
N PRO A 170 -31.02 -3.43 92.43
CA PRO A 170 -30.08 -3.71 93.49
C PRO A 170 -28.79 -2.91 93.27
N LYS A 171 -28.25 -2.40 94.38
CA LYS A 171 -27.07 -1.55 94.46
C LYS A 171 -25.77 -2.38 94.37
N ASN A 172 -24.73 -1.70 93.88
CA ASN A 172 -23.28 -1.95 94.03
C ASN A 172 -22.63 -2.89 93.00
N LEU A 173 -21.75 -2.33 92.17
CA LEU A 173 -20.31 -2.52 92.33
C LEU A 173 -19.56 -1.40 91.57
N ASP A 174 -18.91 -0.53 92.35
CA ASP A 174 -17.84 0.35 91.90
C ASP A 174 -16.63 -0.50 91.52
N LEU A 175 -15.98 -0.20 90.39
CA LEU A 175 -14.51 -0.21 90.30
C LEU A 175 -14.08 0.59 89.06
N SER A 176 -13.94 1.89 89.28
CA SER A 176 -12.77 2.71 88.93
C SER A 176 -11.74 2.14 87.92
N THR A 177 -11.52 2.91 86.84
CA THR A 177 -10.21 3.29 86.27
C THR A 177 -9.34 2.21 85.60
N ARG A 178 -9.18 2.28 84.27
CA ARG A 178 -8.10 3.04 83.62
C ARG A 178 -8.26 3.06 82.09
#